data_AF-F4CF04-F1
#
_entry.id   AF-F4CF04-F1
#
_cell.length_a   1.000
_cell.length_b   1.000
_cell.length_c   1.000
_cell.angle_alpha   90.00
_cell.angle_beta   90.00
_cell.angle_gamma   90.00
#
_symmetry.space_group_name_H-M   'P 1'
#
loop_
_entity.id
_entity.type
_entity.pdbx_description
1 polymer ?
#
loop_
_entity_poly.entity_id
_entity_poly.type
_entity_poly.pdbx_seq_one_letter_code
_entity_poly.pdbx_strand_id
1 'polypeptide(L)'
;MKTQFILFTLSGIMRFRKIIFLFFTVTPGFVYGQLVSTEPYALQDKTVSFMHRLEKELITFVEQADSISNASMEERNTLLQKSVFFREISKYLDENRFAYESVRRQSFEKLTPPPIDLEKALRLTPIVDSSLTILWKEADYARLLTFQSFTAEAIMGLIANTMLPVIVETSSNIYDDLMLDSQIGPLIYGLPVLRDKWQLFMITRHYCIAVDFNLTTQDIDNVRFATLSDSSPDLSNLAVSGNPKTTVDSLSQGLQKIGWSILADTAYLRASHTEILQTLAVKKQQFFLEHLDQYTQVRKTLLSRFPATSVLPTEYRLKISGEELGDTFLQSISFLNPTVFSVETITTQLANSIAGQLSWSGRPDYKALSLKAMMGYLHRVKPTTNHHIWQVQACGYQTLIEYQWDISTGKITDLKYYERI
;
A
#
# COMPACT_ATOMS: atom_id res chain seq x y z
N MET A 1 2.35 29.34 20.11
CA MET A 1 2.86 27.98 20.38
C MET A 1 3.26 27.36 19.06
N LYS A 2 4.56 27.19 18.82
CA LYS A 2 5.13 26.64 17.58
C LYS A 2 5.49 25.18 17.83
N THR A 3 4.79 24.26 17.17
CA THR A 3 5.07 22.82 17.23
C THR A 3 6.30 22.53 16.37
N GLN A 4 7.37 22.07 17.01
CA GLN A 4 8.64 21.73 16.37
C GLN A 4 8.53 20.38 15.65
N PHE A 5 8.61 20.38 14.33
CA PHE A 5 8.86 19.19 13.51
C PHE A 5 10.36 18.93 13.43
N ILE A 6 10.80 17.72 13.80
CA ILE A 6 12.20 17.32 13.86
C ILE A 6 12.73 17.11 12.44
N LEU A 7 13.62 18.01 12.01
CA LEU A 7 14.48 17.89 10.83
C LEU A 7 15.56 16.81 11.03
N PHE A 8 15.82 16.02 9.99
CA PHE A 8 17.12 15.35 9.82
C PHE A 8 17.69 15.62 8.42
N THR A 9 18.73 16.44 8.40
CA THR A 9 19.53 16.84 7.24
C THR A 9 20.41 15.70 6.71
N LEU A 10 20.56 15.68 5.38
CA LEU A 10 21.27 14.70 4.56
C LEU A 10 22.78 15.02 4.45
N SER A 11 23.64 14.03 4.70
CA SER A 11 24.99 14.01 4.12
C SER A 11 25.47 12.59 3.78
N GLY A 12 25.84 12.43 2.51
CA GLY A 12 26.98 11.65 1.99
C GLY A 12 27.02 10.13 2.10
N ILE A 13 26.74 9.53 3.25
CA ILE A 13 27.10 8.12 3.54
C ILE A 13 25.87 7.31 4.04
N MET A 14 24.72 7.98 4.16
CA MET A 14 23.44 7.45 4.66
C MET A 14 22.51 6.84 3.58
N ARG A 15 23.00 6.58 2.37
CA ARG A 15 22.11 6.32 1.22
C ARG A 15 21.48 4.92 1.21
N PHE A 16 22.20 3.82 1.53
CA PHE A 16 21.62 2.47 1.43
C PHE A 16 20.79 2.04 2.65
N ARG A 17 21.14 2.54 3.86
CA ARG A 17 20.41 2.29 5.12
C ARG A 17 18.96 2.74 5.09
N LYS A 18 18.69 3.85 4.40
CA LYS A 18 17.33 4.37 4.22
C LYS A 18 16.58 3.66 3.11
N ILE A 19 17.25 2.95 2.21
CA ILE A 19 16.65 2.40 1.00
C ILE A 19 15.91 1.09 1.32
N ILE A 20 16.58 0.05 1.85
CA ILE A 20 15.92 -1.17 2.39
C ILE A 20 14.86 -0.82 3.44
N PHE A 21 15.10 0.25 4.17
CA PHE A 21 14.23 0.72 5.22
C PHE A 21 13.00 1.50 4.73
N LEU A 22 13.12 2.39 3.72
CA LEU A 22 11.98 3.02 3.05
C LEU A 22 11.16 1.99 2.27
N PHE A 23 11.82 0.96 1.72
CA PHE A 23 11.16 -0.16 1.02
C PHE A 23 10.11 -0.87 1.90
N PHE A 24 10.26 -0.87 3.23
CA PHE A 24 9.36 -1.57 4.16
C PHE A 24 8.69 -0.69 5.24
N THR A 25 9.10 0.57 5.41
CA THR A 25 8.47 1.53 6.35
C THR A 25 7.46 2.45 5.67
N VAL A 26 7.50 2.56 4.34
CA VAL A 26 6.47 3.21 3.53
C VAL A 26 5.70 2.15 2.75
N THR A 27 5.10 1.19 3.48
CA THR A 27 3.82 0.63 3.00
C THR A 27 2.76 1.61 3.49
N PRO A 28 2.12 2.35 2.58
CA PRO A 28 1.33 3.50 2.92
C PRO A 28 0.12 3.03 3.72
N GLY A 29 -0.18 3.73 4.81
CA GLY A 29 -1.51 3.74 5.40
C GLY A 29 -2.60 4.28 4.44
N PHE A 30 -2.38 4.28 3.12
CA PHE A 30 -3.27 4.91 2.16
C PHE A 30 -3.47 3.98 0.94
N VAL A 31 -4.52 3.17 1.09
CA VAL A 31 -5.54 2.80 0.09
C VAL A 31 -5.02 2.64 -1.33
N TYR A 32 -4.52 1.47 -1.77
CA TYR A 32 -4.50 1.14 -3.20
C TYR A 32 -4.62 -0.37 -3.48
N GLY A 33 -5.54 -0.71 -4.39
CA GLY A 33 -5.67 -2.03 -5.01
C GLY A 33 -6.52 -3.04 -4.22
N GLN A 34 -7.85 -2.93 -4.27
CA GLN A 34 -8.73 -3.99 -3.79
C GLN A 34 -9.15 -4.90 -4.96
N LEU A 35 -8.70 -6.15 -4.94
CA LEU A 35 -8.96 -7.15 -5.99
C LEU A 35 -10.17 -8.01 -5.66
N VAL A 36 -11.31 -7.87 -6.32
CA VAL A 36 -12.46 -8.77 -6.10
C VAL A 36 -12.55 -9.86 -7.17
N SER A 37 -11.54 -10.72 -7.21
CA SER A 37 -11.76 -12.10 -7.68
C SER A 37 -11.29 -13.09 -6.62
N THR A 38 -11.91 -14.27 -6.60
CA THR A 38 -11.61 -15.34 -5.63
C THR A 38 -10.18 -15.89 -5.81
N GLU A 39 -9.64 -15.86 -7.03
CA GLU A 39 -8.29 -16.31 -7.37
C GLU A 39 -7.16 -15.44 -6.77
N PRO A 40 -7.16 -14.09 -6.89
CA PRO A 40 -6.20 -13.23 -6.22
C PRO A 40 -6.18 -13.40 -4.72
N TYR A 41 -7.35 -13.55 -4.09
CA TYR A 41 -7.42 -13.74 -2.64
C TYR A 41 -6.86 -15.09 -2.21
N ALA A 42 -7.10 -16.16 -2.97
CA ALA A 42 -6.49 -17.46 -2.68
C ALA A 42 -4.95 -17.41 -2.80
N LEU A 43 -4.42 -16.72 -3.81
CA LEU A 43 -2.96 -16.54 -3.95
C LEU A 43 -2.40 -15.64 -2.85
N GLN A 44 -3.09 -14.56 -2.49
CA GLN A 44 -2.71 -13.67 -1.39
C GLN A 44 -2.66 -14.42 -0.06
N ASP A 45 -3.72 -15.18 0.28
CA ASP A 45 -3.80 -15.95 1.52
C ASP A 45 -2.72 -17.04 1.57
N LYS A 46 -2.43 -17.68 0.42
CA LYS A 46 -1.32 -18.63 0.27
C LYS A 46 0.04 -17.95 0.49
N THR A 47 0.23 -16.75 -0.05
CA THR A 47 1.46 -15.97 0.08
C THR A 47 1.70 -15.50 1.53
N VAL A 48 0.67 -15.01 2.21
CA VAL A 48 0.76 -14.66 3.65
C VAL A 48 1.10 -15.89 4.47
N SER A 49 0.41 -17.01 4.24
CA SER A 49 0.69 -18.28 4.94
C SER A 49 2.12 -18.77 4.69
N PHE A 50 2.64 -18.59 3.48
CA PHE A 50 4.02 -18.90 3.14
C PHE A 50 5.01 -17.99 3.91
N MET A 51 4.76 -16.69 3.98
CA MET A 51 5.61 -15.76 4.73
C MET A 51 5.67 -16.09 6.22
N HIS A 52 4.53 -16.45 6.83
CA HIS A 52 4.50 -16.90 8.22
C HIS A 52 5.30 -18.19 8.45
N ARG A 53 5.42 -19.09 7.47
CA ARG A 53 6.30 -20.27 7.57
C ARG A 53 7.78 -19.93 7.48
N LEU A 54 8.13 -18.82 6.82
CA LEU A 54 9.50 -18.31 6.68
C LEU A 54 9.88 -17.28 7.76
N GLU A 55 9.12 -17.17 8.86
CA GLU A 55 9.35 -16.16 9.90
C GLU A 55 10.81 -16.14 10.39
N LYS A 56 11.38 -17.31 10.70
CA LYS A 56 12.75 -17.42 11.22
C LYS A 56 13.79 -16.99 10.19
N GLU A 57 13.62 -17.40 8.94
CA GLU A 57 14.50 -17.07 7.83
C GLU A 57 14.42 -15.57 7.50
N LEU A 58 13.22 -14.99 7.56
CA LEU A 58 13.00 -13.56 7.39
C LEU A 58 13.71 -12.74 8.48
N ILE A 59 13.58 -13.13 9.75
CA ILE A 59 14.28 -12.46 10.86
C ILE A 59 15.80 -12.50 10.62
N THR A 60 16.32 -13.69 10.31
CA THR A 60 17.74 -13.90 10.00
C THR A 60 18.19 -13.01 8.84
N PHE A 61 17.38 -12.92 7.78
CA PHE A 61 17.65 -12.08 6.63
C PHE A 61 17.68 -10.59 6.98
N VAL A 62 16.73 -10.11 7.79
CA VAL A 62 16.67 -8.71 8.24
C VAL A 62 17.85 -8.36 9.16
N GLU A 63 18.31 -9.29 9.99
CA GLU A 63 19.53 -9.12 10.78
C GLU A 63 20.79 -8.97 9.91
N GLN A 64 20.81 -9.63 8.75
CA GLN A 64 21.89 -9.55 7.76
C GLN A 64 21.73 -8.38 6.76
N ALA A 65 20.62 -7.63 6.80
CA ALA A 65 20.33 -6.61 5.80
C ALA A 65 21.40 -5.49 5.75
N ASP A 66 22.01 -5.16 6.89
CA ASP A 66 23.07 -4.15 6.97
C ASP A 66 24.36 -4.61 6.27
N SER A 67 24.74 -5.89 6.39
CA SER A 67 25.93 -6.41 5.70
C SER A 67 25.69 -6.55 4.20
N ILE A 68 24.50 -6.98 3.79
CA ILE A 68 24.09 -7.07 2.38
C ILE A 68 24.07 -5.68 1.73
N SER A 69 23.56 -4.67 2.44
CA SER A 69 23.47 -3.29 1.95
C SER A 69 24.82 -2.66 1.63
N ASN A 70 25.82 -2.91 2.49
CA ASN A 70 27.14 -2.28 2.39
C ASN A 70 28.10 -3.05 1.45
N ALA A 71 27.71 -4.23 0.98
CA ALA A 71 28.49 -5.03 0.05
C ALA A 71 28.53 -4.40 -1.36
N SER A 72 29.58 -4.72 -2.12
CA SER A 72 29.62 -4.44 -3.57
C SER A 72 28.50 -5.19 -4.30
N MET A 73 28.22 -4.84 -5.56
CA MET A 73 27.11 -5.47 -6.31
C MET A 73 27.26 -7.00 -6.42
N GLU A 74 28.46 -7.45 -6.79
CA GLU A 74 28.77 -8.88 -6.97
C GLU A 74 28.68 -9.66 -5.66
N GLU A 75 29.23 -9.10 -4.58
CA GLU A 75 29.12 -9.67 -3.23
C GLU A 75 27.68 -9.70 -2.75
N ARG A 76 26.90 -8.64 -3.02
CA ARG A 76 25.51 -8.55 -2.63
C ARG A 76 24.66 -9.63 -3.31
N ASN A 77 24.82 -9.81 -4.61
CA ASN A 77 24.15 -10.87 -5.36
C ASN A 77 24.53 -12.25 -4.79
N THR A 78 25.80 -12.46 -4.46
CA THR A 78 26.27 -13.69 -3.81
C THR A 78 25.63 -13.92 -2.44
N LEU A 79 25.54 -12.87 -1.60
CA LEU A 79 24.94 -12.95 -0.27
C LEU A 79 23.44 -13.25 -0.33
N LEU A 80 22.72 -12.65 -1.27
CA LEU A 80 21.32 -12.97 -1.50
C LEU A 80 21.09 -14.40 -1.93
N GLN A 81 21.84 -14.88 -2.93
CA GLN A 81 21.70 -16.27 -3.41
C GLN A 81 22.05 -17.30 -2.33
N LYS A 82 22.88 -16.93 -1.35
CA LYS A 82 23.17 -17.76 -0.16
C LYS A 82 22.08 -17.72 0.91
N SER A 83 21.26 -16.67 0.94
CA SER A 83 20.17 -16.52 1.91
C SER A 83 19.09 -17.58 1.69
N VAL A 84 18.77 -18.34 2.76
CA VAL A 84 17.67 -19.32 2.72
C VAL A 84 16.35 -18.64 2.40
N PHE A 85 16.07 -17.51 3.04
CA PHE A 85 14.87 -16.71 2.82
C PHE A 85 14.66 -16.38 1.33
N PHE A 86 15.72 -15.92 0.68
CA PHE A 86 15.66 -15.50 -0.72
C PHE A 86 15.47 -16.68 -1.68
N ARG A 87 16.16 -17.80 -1.43
CA ARG A 87 15.99 -19.03 -2.23
C ARG A 87 14.58 -19.58 -2.12
N GLU A 88 14.01 -19.61 -0.93
CA GLU A 88 12.64 -20.11 -0.72
C GLU A 88 11.61 -19.20 -1.41
N ILE A 89 11.77 -17.87 -1.34
CA ILE A 89 10.91 -16.93 -2.10
C ILE A 89 11.02 -17.16 -3.60
N SER A 90 12.25 -17.28 -4.11
CA SER A 90 12.48 -17.48 -5.55
C SER A 90 11.80 -18.77 -6.04
N LYS A 91 11.99 -19.86 -5.30
CA LYS A 91 11.32 -21.14 -5.55
C LYS A 91 9.79 -21.02 -5.49
N TYR A 92 9.25 -20.37 -4.47
CA TYR A 92 7.80 -20.16 -4.36
C TYR A 92 7.26 -19.36 -5.54
N LEU A 93 7.96 -18.31 -5.97
CA LEU A 93 7.55 -17.52 -7.14
C LEU A 93 7.59 -18.36 -8.44
N ASP A 94 8.58 -19.23 -8.62
CA ASP A 94 8.63 -20.13 -9.78
C ASP A 94 7.48 -21.14 -9.77
N GLU A 95 7.21 -21.77 -8.62
CA GLU A 95 6.11 -22.72 -8.44
C GLU A 95 4.72 -22.08 -8.66
N ASN A 96 4.59 -20.78 -8.37
CA ASN A 96 3.35 -20.04 -8.47
C ASN A 96 3.32 -19.05 -9.64
N ARG A 97 4.27 -19.12 -10.58
CA ARG A 97 4.46 -18.14 -11.65
C ARG A 97 3.17 -17.87 -12.43
N PHE A 98 2.48 -18.91 -12.86
CA PHE A 98 1.24 -18.78 -13.64
C PHE A 98 0.10 -18.14 -12.85
N ALA A 99 0.02 -18.40 -11.54
CA ALA A 99 -1.00 -17.77 -10.68
C ALA A 99 -0.73 -16.27 -10.53
N TYR A 100 0.52 -15.88 -10.29
CA TYR A 100 0.92 -14.47 -10.26
C TYR A 100 0.67 -13.77 -11.60
N GLU A 101 1.05 -14.41 -12.71
CA GLU A 101 0.84 -13.88 -14.05
C GLU A 101 -0.66 -13.68 -14.32
N SER A 102 -1.50 -14.68 -14.02
CA SER A 102 -2.95 -14.60 -14.21
C SER A 102 -3.58 -13.46 -13.41
N VAL A 103 -3.28 -13.38 -12.11
CA VAL A 103 -3.84 -12.36 -11.21
C VAL A 103 -3.44 -10.95 -11.65
N ARG A 104 -2.15 -10.73 -11.97
CA ARG A 104 -1.66 -9.43 -12.42
C ARG A 104 -2.20 -9.08 -13.80
N ARG A 105 -2.29 -10.03 -14.73
CA ARG A 105 -2.89 -9.83 -16.05
C ARG A 105 -4.36 -9.41 -15.91
N GLN A 106 -5.14 -10.07 -15.06
CA GLN A 106 -6.53 -9.68 -14.77
C GLN A 106 -6.63 -8.24 -14.23
N SER A 107 -5.66 -7.81 -13.41
CA SER A 107 -5.58 -6.43 -12.94
C SER A 107 -5.23 -5.45 -14.07
N PHE A 108 -4.24 -5.78 -14.90
CA PHE A 108 -3.71 -4.87 -15.92
C PHE A 108 -4.68 -4.68 -17.10
N GLU A 109 -5.41 -5.74 -17.47
CA GLU A 109 -6.45 -5.69 -18.50
C GLU A 109 -7.65 -4.80 -18.14
N LYS A 110 -7.78 -4.37 -16.88
CA LYS A 110 -8.78 -3.39 -16.48
C LYS A 110 -8.35 -1.97 -16.81
N LEU A 111 -7.06 -1.70 -16.91
CA LEU A 111 -6.52 -0.36 -17.08
C LEU A 111 -6.85 0.22 -18.45
N THR A 112 -7.04 1.54 -18.49
CA THR A 112 -7.12 2.27 -19.76
C THR A 112 -5.76 2.88 -20.09
N PRO A 113 -5.44 3.10 -21.38
CA PRO A 113 -4.26 3.86 -21.77
C PRO A 113 -4.29 5.28 -21.20
N PRO A 114 -3.12 5.91 -20.91
CA PRO A 114 -3.08 7.31 -20.53
C PRO A 114 -3.59 8.19 -21.70
N PRO A 115 -4.18 9.38 -21.42
CA PRO A 115 -4.55 10.31 -22.48
C PRO A 115 -3.35 10.68 -23.36
N ILE A 116 -3.55 10.72 -24.67
CA ILE A 116 -2.46 10.96 -25.66
C ILE A 116 -1.74 12.29 -25.40
N ASP A 117 -2.51 13.33 -25.05
CA ASP A 117 -1.96 14.65 -24.79
C ASP A 117 -1.13 14.69 -23.50
N LEU A 118 -1.47 13.83 -22.53
CA LEU A 118 -0.70 13.71 -21.31
C LEU A 118 0.67 13.08 -21.59
N GLU A 119 0.76 11.99 -22.34
CA GLU A 119 2.06 11.36 -22.63
C GLU A 119 3.01 12.31 -23.38
N LYS A 120 2.47 13.16 -24.27
CA LYS A 120 3.24 14.17 -24.99
C LYS A 120 3.60 15.39 -24.13
N ALA A 121 2.69 15.81 -23.26
CA ALA A 121 2.88 17.00 -22.41
C ALA A 121 3.80 16.71 -21.21
N LEU A 122 3.76 15.49 -20.69
CA LEU A 122 4.62 15.06 -19.61
C LEU A 122 6.04 14.83 -20.17
N ARG A 123 6.95 15.73 -19.82
CA ARG A 123 8.39 15.61 -20.12
C ARG A 123 9.02 14.55 -19.22
N LEU A 124 8.58 13.31 -19.35
CA LEU A 124 9.06 12.17 -18.58
C LEU A 124 10.56 11.98 -18.84
N THR A 125 11.35 12.12 -17.78
CA THR A 125 12.80 11.96 -17.82
C THR A 125 13.19 10.56 -17.37
N PRO A 126 14.05 9.84 -18.11
CA PRO A 126 14.63 8.59 -17.62
C PRO A 126 15.41 8.83 -16.34
N ILE A 127 15.29 7.92 -15.38
CA ILE A 127 16.16 7.95 -14.22
C ILE A 127 17.52 7.36 -14.63
N VAL A 128 18.52 8.22 -14.76
CA VAL A 128 19.90 7.82 -15.05
C VAL A 128 20.61 7.58 -13.71
N ASP A 129 20.95 6.32 -13.44
CA ASP A 129 21.82 5.86 -12.34
C ASP A 129 21.62 6.53 -10.97
N SER A 130 20.50 6.20 -10.32
CA SER A 130 20.42 6.24 -8.86
C SER A 130 20.66 4.83 -8.30
N SER A 131 21.33 4.71 -7.15
CA SER A 131 21.50 3.44 -6.44
C SER A 131 20.18 2.71 -6.15
N LEU A 132 19.06 3.43 -6.21
CA LEU A 132 17.68 2.94 -6.12
C LEU A 132 17.25 2.18 -7.37
N THR A 133 17.51 2.71 -8.57
CA THR A 133 17.10 2.08 -9.84
C THR A 133 17.85 0.81 -10.18
N ILE A 134 19.08 0.65 -9.67
CA ILE A 134 19.88 -0.54 -9.93
C ILE A 134 19.21 -1.79 -9.33
N LEU A 135 18.49 -1.65 -8.21
CA LEU A 135 17.76 -2.75 -7.59
C LEU A 135 16.57 -3.23 -8.42
N TRP A 136 16.03 -2.41 -9.33
CA TRP A 136 14.91 -2.81 -10.19
C TRP A 136 15.35 -3.53 -11.46
N LYS A 137 16.59 -3.26 -11.90
CA LYS A 137 17.20 -3.88 -13.09
C LYS A 137 17.62 -5.34 -12.85
N GLU A 138 17.70 -5.76 -11.60
CA GLU A 138 18.00 -7.12 -11.20
C GLU A 138 16.69 -7.89 -10.97
N ALA A 139 16.41 -8.86 -11.84
CA ALA A 139 15.15 -9.61 -11.86
C ALA A 139 14.77 -10.17 -10.48
N ASP A 140 15.73 -10.75 -9.75
CA ASP A 140 15.44 -11.37 -8.46
C ASP A 140 15.06 -10.35 -7.37
N TYR A 141 15.58 -9.13 -7.44
CA TYR A 141 15.19 -8.04 -6.55
C TYR A 141 13.82 -7.48 -6.92
N ALA A 142 13.54 -7.25 -8.20
CA ALA A 142 12.23 -6.80 -8.66
C ALA A 142 11.13 -7.81 -8.28
N ARG A 143 11.44 -9.11 -8.36
CA ARG A 143 10.60 -10.22 -7.92
C ARG A 143 10.34 -10.21 -6.42
N LEU A 144 11.37 -10.04 -5.60
CA LEU A 144 11.22 -9.90 -4.14
C LEU A 144 10.37 -8.66 -3.79
N LEU A 145 10.65 -7.56 -4.47
CA LEU A 145 10.02 -6.27 -4.23
C LEU A 145 8.52 -6.32 -4.54
N THR A 146 8.13 -6.98 -5.63
CA THR A 146 6.73 -7.09 -6.05
C THR A 146 6.04 -8.36 -5.51
N PHE A 147 6.68 -9.10 -4.60
CA PHE A 147 6.22 -10.41 -4.13
C PHE A 147 4.80 -10.43 -3.58
N GLN A 148 4.41 -9.37 -2.84
CA GLN A 148 3.06 -9.20 -2.28
C GLN A 148 2.19 -8.24 -3.09
N SER A 149 2.69 -7.76 -4.23
CA SER A 149 1.98 -6.83 -5.11
C SER A 149 1.25 -7.60 -6.21
N PHE A 150 -0.06 -7.74 -6.03
CA PHE A 150 -0.95 -8.47 -6.94
C PHE A 150 -1.65 -7.59 -7.98
N THR A 151 -1.72 -6.27 -7.75
CA THR A 151 -2.32 -5.31 -8.68
C THR A 151 -1.33 -4.35 -9.31
N ALA A 152 -1.73 -3.72 -10.40
CA ALA A 152 -1.02 -2.57 -10.96
C ALA A 152 -0.87 -1.44 -9.95
N GLU A 153 -1.91 -1.12 -9.19
CA GLU A 153 -1.86 -0.06 -8.16
C GLU A 153 -0.86 -0.40 -7.05
N ALA A 154 -0.79 -1.65 -6.60
CA ALA A 154 0.14 -2.10 -5.57
C ALA A 154 1.59 -2.11 -6.09
N ILE A 155 1.81 -2.52 -7.34
CA ILE A 155 3.13 -2.47 -7.99
C ILE A 155 3.58 -1.01 -8.15
N MET A 156 2.73 -0.16 -8.72
CA MET A 156 3.05 1.25 -8.96
C MET A 156 3.21 2.04 -7.67
N GLY A 157 2.36 1.81 -6.67
CA GLY A 157 2.47 2.45 -5.37
C GLY A 157 3.78 2.09 -4.67
N LEU A 158 4.20 0.83 -4.78
CA LEU A 158 5.50 0.40 -4.27
C LEU A 158 6.66 1.08 -5.04
N ILE A 159 6.62 1.13 -6.38
CA ILE A 159 7.64 1.84 -7.16
C ILE A 159 7.68 3.32 -6.76
N ALA A 160 6.53 3.96 -6.61
CA ALA A 160 6.44 5.35 -6.21
C ALA A 160 7.01 5.65 -4.83
N ASN A 161 6.75 4.81 -3.84
CA ASN A 161 7.32 4.96 -2.50
C ASN A 161 8.85 4.87 -2.52
N THR A 162 9.39 4.06 -3.43
CA THR A 162 10.83 3.86 -3.59
C THR A 162 11.47 4.98 -4.39
N MET A 163 10.69 5.66 -5.22
CA MET A 163 11.05 6.88 -5.92
C MET A 163 10.86 8.15 -5.10
N LEU A 164 10.09 8.10 -4.01
CA LEU A 164 9.71 9.29 -3.24
C LEU A 164 10.90 10.15 -2.82
N PRO A 165 12.05 9.60 -2.35
CA PRO A 165 13.23 10.42 -2.04
C PRO A 165 13.74 11.21 -3.26
N VAL A 166 13.77 10.58 -4.44
CA VAL A 166 14.19 11.22 -5.69
C VAL A 166 13.21 12.33 -6.07
N ILE A 167 11.90 12.04 -5.99
CA ILE A 167 10.84 12.99 -6.32
C ILE A 167 10.92 14.22 -5.40
N VAL A 168 11.06 13.99 -4.10
CA VAL A 168 11.22 15.05 -3.09
C VAL A 168 12.47 15.89 -3.35
N GLU A 169 13.62 15.26 -3.63
CA GLU A 169 14.86 16.00 -3.91
C GLU A 169 14.72 16.89 -5.16
N THR A 170 13.88 16.51 -6.11
CA THR A 170 13.60 17.28 -7.33
C THR A 170 12.45 18.29 -7.22
N SER A 171 11.66 18.23 -6.15
CA SER A 171 10.46 19.06 -5.95
C SER A 171 10.53 19.86 -4.65
N SER A 172 10.60 21.18 -4.73
CA SER A 172 10.43 22.03 -3.54
C SER A 172 9.00 21.91 -2.99
N ASN A 173 8.86 21.57 -1.70
CA ASN A 173 7.61 21.59 -0.90
C ASN A 173 6.57 20.46 -1.10
N ILE A 174 6.92 19.31 -1.68
CA ILE A 174 5.94 18.23 -1.87
C ILE A 174 5.36 17.65 -0.56
N TYR A 175 6.08 17.74 0.56
CA TYR A 175 5.69 17.09 1.82
C TYR A 175 4.37 17.56 2.41
N ASP A 176 4.08 18.85 2.39
CA ASP A 176 2.83 19.41 2.93
C ASP A 176 1.63 18.98 2.09
N ASP A 177 1.87 18.65 0.83
CA ASP A 177 0.86 18.18 -0.12
C ASP A 177 0.71 16.66 -0.18
N LEU A 178 1.68 15.87 0.31
CA LEU A 178 1.59 14.39 0.33
C LEU A 178 0.37 13.90 1.12
N MET A 179 -0.01 14.61 2.18
CA MET A 179 -1.22 14.30 2.95
C MET A 179 -2.49 14.48 2.11
N LEU A 180 -2.52 15.49 1.24
CA LEU A 180 -3.65 15.71 0.34
C LEU A 180 -3.66 14.68 -0.80
N ASP A 181 -2.50 14.36 -1.37
CA ASP A 181 -2.36 13.28 -2.36
C ASP A 181 -2.87 11.94 -1.82
N SER A 182 -2.65 11.66 -0.53
CA SER A 182 -3.15 10.45 0.12
C SER A 182 -4.69 10.36 0.13
N GLN A 183 -5.37 11.51 0.09
CA GLN A 183 -6.83 11.60 0.10
C GLN A 183 -7.44 11.63 -1.31
N ILE A 184 -6.73 12.17 -2.30
CA ILE A 184 -7.17 12.19 -3.71
C ILE A 184 -6.88 10.85 -4.38
N GLY A 185 -5.66 10.38 -4.18
CA GLY A 185 -5.08 9.19 -4.77
C GLY A 185 -4.53 9.34 -6.18
N PRO A 186 -3.59 8.46 -6.59
CA PRO A 186 -3.10 8.43 -7.95
C PRO A 186 -4.15 7.86 -8.90
N LEU A 187 -4.03 8.23 -10.17
CA LEU A 187 -4.62 7.49 -11.29
C LEU A 187 -3.58 6.52 -11.84
N ILE A 188 -3.99 5.28 -12.09
CA ILE A 188 -3.14 4.25 -12.71
C ILE A 188 -3.63 3.98 -14.12
N TYR A 189 -2.75 4.14 -15.11
CA TYR A 189 -3.03 3.80 -16.50
C TYR A 189 -2.10 2.70 -16.97
N GLY A 190 -2.49 2.01 -18.04
CA GLY A 190 -1.67 0.94 -18.58
C GLY A 190 -2.00 0.64 -20.04
N LEU A 191 -0.98 0.25 -20.79
CA LEU A 191 -1.15 -0.30 -22.13
C LEU A 191 -0.19 -1.47 -22.38
N PRO A 192 -0.61 -2.50 -23.13
CA PRO A 192 0.28 -3.59 -23.51
C PRO A 192 1.29 -3.09 -24.54
N VAL A 193 2.58 -3.38 -24.31
CA VAL A 193 3.67 -3.11 -25.27
C VAL A 193 3.96 -4.37 -26.10
N LEU A 194 4.04 -5.51 -25.42
CA LEU A 194 4.16 -6.87 -25.98
C LEU A 194 3.26 -7.80 -25.15
N ARG A 195 3.12 -9.07 -25.56
CA ARG A 195 2.23 -10.06 -24.93
C ARG A 195 2.32 -10.09 -23.39
N ASP A 196 3.54 -10.04 -22.87
CA ASP A 196 3.83 -10.16 -21.43
C ASP A 196 4.42 -8.87 -20.84
N LYS A 197 4.55 -7.80 -21.62
CA LYS A 197 5.16 -6.54 -21.18
C LYS A 197 4.13 -5.42 -21.25
N TRP A 198 3.93 -4.75 -20.13
CA TRP A 198 2.99 -3.64 -19.99
C TRP A 198 3.72 -2.38 -19.63
N GLN A 199 3.31 -1.26 -20.21
CA GLN A 199 3.73 0.04 -19.74
C GLN A 199 2.66 0.58 -18.80
N LEU A 200 3.07 0.88 -17.57
CA LEU A 200 2.22 1.38 -16.50
C LEU A 200 2.56 2.84 -16.22
N PHE A 201 1.54 3.63 -15.92
CA PHE A 201 1.67 5.02 -15.52
C PHE A 201 0.96 5.22 -14.19
N MET A 202 1.58 5.97 -13.30
CA MET A 202 0.98 6.44 -12.07
C MET A 202 1.06 7.96 -12.04
N ILE A 203 -0.09 8.61 -11.87
CA ILE A 203 -0.21 10.06 -11.90
C ILE A 203 -0.82 10.51 -10.58
N THR A 204 -0.14 11.39 -9.87
CA THR A 204 -0.71 12.15 -8.74
C THR A 204 -0.91 13.60 -9.14
N ARG A 205 -1.29 14.46 -8.20
CA ARG A 205 -1.28 15.92 -8.42
C ARG A 205 0.13 16.45 -8.69
N HIS A 206 1.17 15.85 -8.12
CA HIS A 206 2.53 16.42 -8.08
C HIS A 206 3.55 15.72 -8.96
N TYR A 207 3.30 14.49 -9.39
CA TYR A 207 4.25 13.76 -10.20
C TYR A 207 3.57 12.69 -11.05
N CYS A 208 4.26 12.29 -12.11
CA CYS A 208 3.94 11.12 -12.90
C CYS A 208 5.15 10.18 -12.94
N ILE A 209 4.91 8.88 -12.77
CA ILE A 209 5.88 7.81 -12.98
C ILE A 209 5.38 6.92 -14.11
N ALA A 210 6.27 6.57 -15.02
CA ALA A 210 6.02 5.56 -16.05
C ALA A 210 7.07 4.46 -15.95
N VAL A 211 6.64 3.20 -16.02
CA VAL A 211 7.52 2.02 -16.00
C VAL A 211 7.06 0.99 -17.01
N ASP A 212 8.00 0.18 -17.46
CA ASP A 212 7.65 -1.06 -18.13
C ASP A 212 7.74 -2.23 -17.13
N PHE A 213 6.68 -3.04 -17.07
CA PHE A 213 6.60 -4.22 -16.21
C PHE A 213 6.39 -5.49 -17.03
N ASN A 214 7.20 -6.52 -16.79
CA ASN A 214 7.04 -7.83 -17.41
C ASN A 214 6.22 -8.76 -16.50
N LEU A 215 5.04 -9.21 -16.93
CA LEU A 215 4.17 -10.10 -16.15
C LEU A 215 4.80 -11.47 -15.86
N THR A 216 5.66 -11.96 -16.76
CA THR A 216 6.31 -13.26 -16.67
C THR A 216 7.58 -13.22 -15.82
N THR A 217 8.51 -12.30 -16.12
CA THR A 217 9.80 -12.22 -15.41
C THR A 217 9.74 -11.34 -14.17
N GLN A 218 8.73 -10.46 -14.10
CA GLN A 218 8.55 -9.43 -13.06
C GLN A 218 9.61 -8.31 -13.09
N ASP A 219 10.34 -8.21 -14.20
CA ASP A 219 11.33 -7.15 -14.42
C ASP A 219 10.65 -5.78 -14.50
N ILE A 220 11.31 -4.78 -13.90
CA ILE A 220 10.90 -3.38 -13.92
C ILE A 220 11.96 -2.61 -14.71
N ASP A 221 11.58 -2.13 -15.88
CA ASP A 221 12.46 -1.44 -16.82
C ASP A 221 11.93 -0.05 -17.18
N ASN A 222 12.77 0.73 -17.86
CA ASN A 222 12.39 2.00 -18.50
C ASN A 222 11.65 2.96 -17.54
N VAL A 223 12.12 3.03 -16.29
CA VAL A 223 11.53 3.90 -15.28
C VAL A 223 11.81 5.36 -15.61
N ARG A 224 10.74 6.13 -15.78
CA ARG A 224 10.76 7.54 -16.13
C ARG A 224 9.84 8.31 -15.18
N PHE A 225 10.18 9.55 -14.87
CA PHE A 225 9.29 10.42 -14.10
C PHE A 225 9.32 11.87 -14.53
N ALA A 226 8.27 12.59 -14.15
CA ALA A 226 8.17 14.03 -14.25
C ALA A 226 7.51 14.57 -12.98
N THR A 227 7.99 15.72 -12.51
CA THR A 227 7.28 16.52 -11.51
C THR A 227 6.23 17.37 -12.23
N LEU A 228 5.08 17.56 -11.60
CA LEU A 228 3.96 18.32 -12.12
C LEU A 228 3.90 19.65 -11.37
N SER A 229 4.11 20.74 -12.09
CA SER A 229 3.86 22.11 -11.61
C SER A 229 2.41 22.53 -11.92
N ASP A 230 1.96 23.66 -11.36
CA ASP A 230 0.66 24.27 -11.70
C ASP A 230 0.54 24.65 -13.20
N SER A 231 1.66 24.70 -13.93
CA SER A 231 1.73 24.90 -15.38
C SER A 231 1.72 23.60 -16.21
N SER A 232 1.56 22.45 -15.55
CA SER A 232 1.39 21.15 -16.21
C SER A 232 0.09 21.10 -17.02
N PRO A 233 -0.06 20.16 -17.97
CA PRO A 233 -1.34 19.92 -18.64
C PRO A 233 -2.47 19.85 -17.63
N ASP A 234 -3.60 20.45 -17.99
CA ASP A 234 -4.76 20.56 -17.12
C ASP A 234 -5.21 19.18 -16.61
N LEU A 235 -4.82 18.87 -15.38
CA LEU A 235 -5.08 17.60 -14.72
C LEU A 235 -6.58 17.40 -14.45
N SER A 236 -7.39 18.46 -14.55
CA SER A 236 -8.84 18.39 -14.34
C SER A 236 -9.57 17.54 -15.37
N ASN A 237 -8.99 17.36 -16.56
CA ASN A 237 -9.59 16.58 -17.65
C ASN A 237 -9.14 15.11 -17.64
N LEU A 238 -8.35 14.70 -16.65
CA LEU A 238 -7.95 13.30 -16.52
C LEU A 238 -9.16 12.46 -16.09
N ALA A 239 -9.63 11.63 -17.01
CA ALA A 239 -10.66 10.65 -16.71
C ALA A 239 -10.10 9.58 -15.77
N VAL A 240 -10.84 9.24 -14.74
CA VAL A 240 -10.45 8.12 -13.87
C VAL A 240 -10.32 6.85 -14.72
N SER A 241 -9.13 6.25 -14.65
CA SER A 241 -8.79 5.04 -15.42
C SER A 241 -9.66 3.85 -15.04
N GLY A 242 -9.86 2.97 -16.01
CA GLY A 242 -10.31 1.61 -15.76
C GLY A 242 -11.72 1.27 -16.24
N ASN A 243 -11.89 0.01 -16.61
CA ASN A 243 -13.19 -0.59 -16.93
C ASN A 243 -13.64 -1.47 -15.75
N PRO A 244 -14.54 -0.99 -14.88
CA PRO A 244 -14.91 -1.73 -13.68
C PRO A 244 -15.63 -3.03 -14.06
N LYS A 245 -15.16 -4.17 -13.52
CA LYS A 245 -15.75 -5.50 -13.77
C LYS A 245 -16.50 -6.06 -12.56
N THR A 246 -16.30 -5.45 -11.39
CA THR A 246 -16.87 -5.90 -10.11
C THR A 246 -17.45 -4.73 -9.34
N THR A 247 -18.31 -5.01 -8.36
CA THR A 247 -18.87 -3.97 -7.48
C THR A 247 -17.78 -3.18 -6.76
N VAL A 248 -16.68 -3.82 -6.33
CA VAL A 248 -15.57 -3.11 -5.69
C VAL A 248 -14.81 -2.23 -6.66
N ASP A 249 -14.61 -2.68 -7.91
CA ASP A 249 -14.00 -1.83 -8.92
C ASP A 249 -14.86 -0.57 -9.13
N SER A 250 -16.18 -0.72 -9.22
CA SER A 250 -17.12 0.40 -9.39
C SER A 250 -17.10 1.36 -8.19
N LEU A 251 -17.14 0.85 -6.96
CA LEU A 251 -17.10 1.67 -5.74
C LEU A 251 -15.75 2.38 -5.59
N SER A 252 -14.64 1.69 -5.87
CA SER A 252 -13.29 2.26 -5.83
C SER A 252 -13.13 3.37 -6.88
N GLN A 253 -13.62 3.14 -8.10
CA GLN A 253 -13.62 4.15 -9.16
C GLN A 253 -14.48 5.37 -8.78
N GLY A 254 -15.62 5.16 -8.11
CA GLY A 254 -16.46 6.24 -7.59
C GLY A 254 -15.73 7.12 -6.57
N LEU A 255 -15.03 6.52 -5.60
CA LEU A 255 -14.21 7.25 -4.63
C LEU A 255 -13.07 8.02 -5.30
N GLN A 256 -12.42 7.43 -6.29
CA GLN A 256 -11.35 8.07 -7.05
C GLN A 256 -11.88 9.26 -7.87
N LYS A 257 -13.07 9.14 -8.47
CA LYS A 257 -13.76 10.24 -9.16
C LYS A 257 -14.04 11.40 -8.20
N ILE A 258 -14.48 11.11 -6.97
CA ILE A 258 -14.68 12.15 -5.95
C ILE A 258 -13.36 12.84 -5.62
N GLY A 259 -12.29 12.08 -5.40
CA GLY A 259 -10.94 12.62 -5.13
C GLY A 259 -10.48 13.56 -6.24
N TRP A 260 -10.52 13.11 -7.49
CA TRP A 260 -10.05 13.89 -8.63
C TRP A 260 -10.98 15.04 -9.03
N SER A 261 -12.28 14.95 -8.74
CA SER A 261 -13.24 16.02 -9.05
C SER A 261 -12.91 17.34 -8.34
N ILE A 262 -12.17 17.30 -7.23
CA ILE A 262 -11.80 18.52 -6.51
C ILE A 262 -10.79 19.36 -7.30
N LEU A 263 -9.96 18.72 -8.13
CA LEU A 263 -8.96 19.39 -8.96
C LEU A 263 -9.59 20.10 -10.18
N ALA A 264 -10.84 19.76 -10.52
CA ALA A 264 -11.58 20.41 -11.61
C ALA A 264 -12.28 21.70 -11.20
N ASP A 265 -12.36 22.01 -9.90
CA ASP A 265 -12.98 23.22 -9.40
C ASP A 265 -11.92 24.32 -9.20
N THR A 266 -12.03 25.44 -9.90
CA THR A 266 -11.11 26.59 -9.70
C THR A 266 -11.11 27.15 -8.27
N ALA A 267 -12.16 26.90 -7.48
CA ALA A 267 -12.21 27.25 -6.06
C ALA A 267 -11.17 26.49 -5.23
N TYR A 268 -10.77 25.29 -5.67
CA TYR A 268 -9.70 24.49 -5.04
C TYR A 268 -8.40 25.28 -4.92
N LEU A 269 -8.01 26.02 -5.96
CA LEU A 269 -6.76 26.81 -5.99
C LEU A 269 -6.71 27.90 -4.91
N ARG A 270 -7.85 28.22 -4.28
CA ARG A 270 -7.97 29.27 -3.26
C ARG A 270 -8.33 28.72 -1.88
N ALA A 271 -8.65 27.43 -1.78
CA ALA A 271 -9.05 26.79 -0.53
C ALA A 271 -7.82 26.35 0.28
N SER A 272 -7.94 26.39 1.61
CA SER A 272 -6.94 25.81 2.50
C SER A 272 -6.96 24.28 2.45
N HIS A 273 -5.84 23.63 2.79
CA HIS A 273 -5.77 22.17 2.86
C HIS A 273 -6.86 21.56 3.75
N THR A 274 -7.16 22.19 4.88
CA THR A 274 -8.21 21.73 5.80
C THR A 274 -9.60 21.75 5.15
N GLU A 275 -9.94 22.82 4.43
CA GLU A 275 -11.25 22.93 3.74
C GLU A 275 -11.39 21.88 2.63
N ILE A 276 -10.31 21.63 1.89
CA ILE A 276 -10.25 20.59 0.85
C ILE A 276 -10.49 19.22 1.47
N LEU A 277 -9.77 18.90 2.55
CA LEU A 277 -9.90 17.61 3.25
C LEU A 277 -11.30 17.40 3.83
N GLN A 278 -11.91 18.44 4.42
CA GLN A 278 -13.28 18.39 4.92
C GLN A 278 -14.30 18.17 3.79
N THR A 279 -14.12 18.87 2.67
CA THR A 279 -14.99 18.70 1.49
C THR A 279 -14.91 17.28 0.94
N LEU A 280 -13.69 16.72 0.82
CA LEU A 280 -13.50 15.33 0.41
C LEU A 280 -14.15 14.36 1.38
N ALA A 281 -13.99 14.56 2.69
CA ALA A 281 -14.59 13.71 3.71
C ALA A 281 -16.12 13.69 3.61
N VAL A 282 -16.76 14.85 3.45
CA VAL A 282 -18.22 14.96 3.28
C VAL A 282 -18.69 14.24 2.01
N LYS A 283 -18.06 14.51 0.86
CA LYS A 283 -18.44 13.86 -0.42
C LYS A 283 -18.27 12.35 -0.37
N LYS A 284 -17.16 11.86 0.19
CA LYS A 284 -16.91 10.42 0.36
C LYS A 284 -17.92 9.77 1.30
N GLN A 285 -18.27 10.44 2.39
CA GLN A 285 -19.28 9.95 3.33
C GLN A 285 -20.67 9.88 2.67
N GLN A 286 -21.04 10.90 1.90
CA GLN A 286 -22.30 10.89 1.15
C GLN A 286 -22.34 9.72 0.15
N PHE A 287 -21.28 9.54 -0.64
CA PHE A 287 -21.17 8.43 -1.58
C PHE A 287 -21.30 7.06 -0.90
N PHE A 288 -20.68 6.89 0.27
CA PHE A 288 -20.84 5.68 1.08
C PHE A 288 -22.29 5.44 1.48
N LEU A 289 -23.00 6.46 1.97
CA LEU A 289 -24.40 6.34 2.37
C LEU A 289 -25.32 6.02 1.18
N GLU A 290 -25.05 6.59 0.00
CA GLU A 290 -25.80 6.31 -1.24
C GLU A 290 -25.61 4.87 -1.73
N HIS A 291 -24.48 4.23 -1.40
CA HIS A 291 -24.12 2.88 -1.86
C HIS A 291 -24.04 1.86 -0.72
N LEU A 292 -24.66 2.14 0.43
CA LEU A 292 -24.51 1.40 1.70
C LEU A 292 -24.70 -0.12 1.55
N ASP A 293 -25.72 -0.54 0.80
CA ASP A 293 -26.03 -1.94 0.57
C ASP A 293 -24.91 -2.66 -0.21
N GLN A 294 -24.35 -1.99 -1.21
CA GLN A 294 -23.23 -2.51 -2.00
C GLN A 294 -21.98 -2.65 -1.15
N TYR A 295 -21.67 -1.65 -0.31
CA TYR A 295 -20.57 -1.73 0.66
C TYR A 295 -20.75 -2.92 1.62
N THR A 296 -21.95 -3.05 2.20
CA THR A 296 -22.26 -4.13 3.14
C THR A 296 -22.10 -5.50 2.50
N GLN A 297 -22.63 -5.69 1.29
CA GLN A 297 -22.52 -6.95 0.55
C GLN A 297 -21.07 -7.30 0.21
N VAL A 298 -20.30 -6.32 -0.28
CA VAL A 298 -18.88 -6.48 -0.57
C VAL A 298 -18.13 -6.91 0.68
N ARG A 299 -18.24 -6.14 1.77
CA ARG A 299 -17.51 -6.39 3.03
C ARG A 299 -17.83 -7.77 3.59
N LYS A 300 -19.12 -8.15 3.58
CA LYS A 300 -19.56 -9.48 3.98
C LYS A 300 -18.91 -10.58 3.14
N THR A 301 -18.89 -10.41 1.81
CA THR A 301 -18.28 -11.36 0.88
C THR A 301 -16.78 -11.50 1.16
N LEU A 302 -16.08 -10.37 1.31
CA LEU A 302 -14.64 -10.35 1.60
C LEU A 302 -14.27 -10.93 2.95
N LEU A 303 -15.13 -10.78 3.97
CA LEU A 303 -14.92 -11.41 5.28
C LEU A 303 -15.17 -12.92 5.24
N SER A 304 -16.18 -13.37 4.48
CA SER A 304 -16.59 -14.77 4.48
C SER A 304 -15.54 -15.78 3.98
N ARG A 305 -14.46 -15.31 3.33
CA ARG A 305 -13.35 -16.16 2.90
C ARG A 305 -12.42 -16.58 4.04
N PHE A 306 -12.39 -15.81 5.13
CA PHE A 306 -11.45 -16.06 6.22
C PHE A 306 -11.96 -17.16 7.14
N PRO A 307 -11.05 -17.96 7.73
CA PRO A 307 -11.44 -18.99 8.68
C PRO A 307 -12.10 -18.39 9.93
N ALA A 308 -12.94 -19.21 10.57
CA ALA A 308 -13.59 -18.83 11.82
C ALA A 308 -12.57 -18.50 12.92
N THR A 309 -12.86 -17.48 13.73
CA THR A 309 -12.05 -17.12 14.91
C THR A 309 -11.88 -18.31 15.86
N SER A 310 -10.64 -18.55 16.33
CA SER A 310 -10.31 -19.58 17.32
C SER A 310 -10.04 -18.95 18.69
N VAL A 311 -9.70 -19.79 19.68
CA VAL A 311 -9.12 -19.33 20.94
C VAL A 311 -7.86 -18.50 20.64
N LEU A 312 -7.69 -17.39 21.39
CA LEU A 312 -6.51 -16.54 21.34
C LEU A 312 -5.25 -17.40 21.57
N PRO A 313 -4.21 -17.30 20.74
CA PRO A 313 -2.99 -18.07 20.96
C PRO A 313 -2.34 -17.68 22.29
N THR A 314 -1.89 -18.68 23.06
CA THR A 314 -1.38 -18.51 24.44
C THR A 314 -0.10 -17.68 24.52
N GLU A 315 0.61 -17.55 23.41
CA GLU A 315 1.85 -16.79 23.27
C GLU A 315 1.63 -15.27 23.14
N TYR A 316 0.40 -14.78 23.14
CA TYR A 316 0.10 -13.35 23.10
C TYR A 316 -0.49 -12.86 24.42
N ARG A 317 0.05 -11.75 24.94
CA ARG A 317 -0.48 -11.06 26.13
C ARG A 317 -1.12 -9.73 25.72
N LEU A 318 -2.23 -9.38 26.37
CA LEU A 318 -2.87 -8.08 26.15
C LEU A 318 -1.89 -6.96 26.54
N LYS A 319 -1.66 -6.04 25.61
CA LYS A 319 -0.77 -4.91 25.81
C LYS A 319 -1.54 -3.61 26.00
N ILE A 320 -2.56 -3.38 25.16
CA ILE A 320 -3.42 -2.20 25.20
C ILE A 320 -4.85 -2.60 24.84
N SER A 321 -5.82 -2.07 25.56
CA SER A 321 -7.24 -2.05 25.19
C SER A 321 -7.65 -0.73 24.55
N GLY A 322 -8.70 -0.74 23.73
CA GLY A 322 -9.18 0.43 22.98
C GLY A 322 -9.62 1.59 23.88
N GLU A 323 -10.06 1.30 25.10
CA GLU A 323 -10.39 2.30 26.12
C GLU A 323 -9.17 3.14 26.52
N GLU A 324 -7.98 2.54 26.51
CA GLU A 324 -6.71 3.22 26.84
C GLU A 324 -6.18 4.10 25.69
N LEU A 325 -6.70 3.94 24.46
CA LEU A 325 -6.28 4.72 23.30
C LEU A 325 -6.99 6.09 23.19
N GLY A 326 -8.07 6.28 23.95
CA GLY A 326 -8.83 7.54 24.01
C GLY A 326 -9.77 7.80 22.84
N ASP A 327 -10.79 8.64 23.09
CA ASP A 327 -11.87 8.91 22.12
C ASP A 327 -11.39 9.53 20.81
N THR A 328 -10.37 10.40 20.85
CA THR A 328 -9.81 11.03 19.65
C THR A 328 -9.20 10.01 18.69
N PHE A 329 -8.55 8.96 19.23
CA PHE A 329 -8.01 7.87 18.41
C PHE A 329 -9.14 7.08 17.76
N LEU A 330 -10.16 6.70 18.55
CA LEU A 330 -11.32 5.96 18.06
C LEU A 330 -12.13 6.77 17.03
N GLN A 331 -12.18 8.09 17.16
CA GLN A 331 -12.75 8.99 16.16
C GLN A 331 -11.87 9.05 14.89
N SER A 332 -10.55 9.07 15.01
CA SER A 332 -9.65 9.10 13.84
C SER A 332 -9.78 7.86 12.95
N ILE A 333 -10.07 6.70 13.53
CA ILE A 333 -10.30 5.46 12.76
C ILE A 333 -11.72 5.38 12.17
N SER A 334 -12.66 6.24 12.59
CA SER A 334 -14.01 6.30 11.98
C SER A 334 -14.01 6.90 10.57
N PHE A 335 -12.96 7.63 10.19
CA PHE A 335 -12.78 8.15 8.82
C PHE A 335 -12.45 7.06 7.79
N LEU A 336 -12.25 5.81 8.22
CA LEU A 336 -12.01 4.66 7.33
C LEU A 336 -13.29 4.16 6.64
N ASN A 337 -14.46 4.58 7.13
CA ASN A 337 -15.77 4.10 6.70
C ASN A 337 -16.03 4.23 5.19
N PRO A 338 -15.75 5.36 4.51
CA PRO A 338 -16.09 5.44 3.10
C PRO A 338 -15.06 4.79 2.17
N THR A 339 -13.83 4.53 2.62
CA THR A 339 -12.71 4.17 1.72
C THR A 339 -12.24 2.72 1.84
N VAL A 340 -12.68 1.98 2.86
CA VAL A 340 -12.17 0.65 3.14
C VAL A 340 -13.24 -0.43 2.94
N PHE A 341 -12.90 -1.47 2.17
CA PHE A 341 -13.79 -2.63 1.99
C PHE A 341 -13.21 -3.95 2.52
N SER A 342 -11.91 -4.04 2.80
CA SER A 342 -11.25 -5.28 3.22
C SER A 342 -10.67 -5.18 4.63
N VAL A 343 -10.63 -6.32 5.31
CA VAL A 343 -10.14 -6.42 6.68
C VAL A 343 -8.63 -6.18 6.77
N GLU A 344 -7.88 -6.49 5.72
CA GLU A 344 -6.44 -6.26 5.64
C GLU A 344 -6.11 -4.78 5.70
N THR A 345 -6.82 -3.95 4.92
CA THR A 345 -6.60 -2.50 4.94
C THR A 345 -6.91 -1.90 6.31
N ILE A 346 -8.02 -2.34 6.94
CA ILE A 346 -8.35 -1.92 8.32
C ILE A 346 -7.24 -2.31 9.28
N THR A 347 -6.81 -3.58 9.23
CA THR A 347 -5.78 -4.12 10.13
C THR A 347 -4.47 -3.35 9.99
N THR A 348 -4.00 -3.11 8.77
CA THR A 348 -2.77 -2.35 8.53
C THR A 348 -2.88 -0.92 9.06
N GLN A 349 -4.02 -0.26 8.85
CA GLN A 349 -4.25 1.11 9.36
C GLN A 349 -4.32 1.14 10.88
N LEU A 350 -4.98 0.17 11.52
CA LEU A 350 -5.00 0.02 12.97
C LEU A 350 -3.59 -0.23 13.51
N ALA A 351 -2.86 -1.17 12.93
CA ALA A 351 -1.49 -1.50 13.33
C ALA A 351 -0.57 -0.28 13.26
N ASN A 352 -0.62 0.48 12.17
CA ASN A 352 0.17 1.68 11.97
C ASN A 352 -0.23 2.79 12.95
N SER A 353 -1.53 3.00 13.14
CA SER A 353 -2.04 4.02 14.08
C SER A 353 -1.64 3.71 15.52
N ILE A 354 -1.79 2.45 15.95
CA ILE A 354 -1.39 1.99 17.30
C ILE A 354 0.12 2.10 17.48
N ALA A 355 0.91 1.66 16.49
CA ALA A 355 2.37 1.80 16.54
C ALA A 355 2.80 3.27 16.63
N GLY A 356 2.14 4.16 15.89
CA GLY A 356 2.35 5.61 15.97
C GLY A 356 2.12 6.16 17.37
N GLN A 357 1.00 5.81 18.00
CA GLN A 357 0.67 6.20 19.37
C GLN A 357 1.67 5.65 20.40
N LEU A 358 2.04 4.37 20.28
CA LEU A 358 3.01 3.71 21.16
C LEU A 358 4.42 4.30 21.06
N SER A 359 4.80 4.82 19.90
CA SER A 359 6.13 5.36 19.62
C SER A 359 6.35 6.79 20.12
N TRP A 360 5.36 7.46 20.73
CA TRP A 360 5.51 8.86 21.20
C TRP A 360 6.53 9.06 22.33
N SER A 361 7.10 7.99 22.90
CA SER A 361 8.19 8.04 23.88
C SER A 361 9.55 7.54 23.37
N GLY A 362 9.68 7.12 22.10
CA GLY A 362 10.93 6.54 21.60
C GLY A 362 11.05 6.50 20.07
N ARG A 363 12.27 6.35 19.56
CA ARG A 363 12.47 6.12 18.11
C ARG A 363 11.66 4.87 17.70
N PRO A 364 10.86 4.92 16.63
CA PRO A 364 10.14 3.74 16.15
C PRO A 364 11.10 2.57 15.96
N ASP A 365 10.73 1.37 16.42
CA ASP A 365 11.48 0.17 16.04
C ASP A 365 11.10 -0.19 14.60
N TYR A 366 11.80 0.44 13.67
CA TYR A 366 11.57 0.27 12.25
C TYR A 366 11.89 -1.14 11.75
N LYS A 367 12.73 -1.91 12.46
CA LYS A 367 12.96 -3.33 12.11
C LYS A 367 11.69 -4.13 12.40
N ALA A 368 11.07 -3.91 13.56
CA ALA A 368 9.80 -4.54 13.89
C ALA A 368 8.68 -4.12 12.93
N LEU A 369 8.62 -2.85 12.51
CA LEU A 369 7.65 -2.38 11.50
C LEU A 369 7.86 -3.05 10.14
N SER A 370 9.12 -3.18 9.69
CA SER A 370 9.46 -3.81 8.42
C SER A 370 9.09 -5.30 8.41
N LEU A 371 9.36 -6.01 9.50
CA LEU A 371 8.99 -7.42 9.65
C LEU A 371 7.48 -7.62 9.64
N LYS A 372 6.71 -6.73 10.28
CA LYS A 372 5.23 -6.74 10.22
C LYS A 372 4.72 -6.52 8.80
N ALA A 373 5.28 -5.55 8.09
CA ALA A 373 4.90 -5.27 6.70
C ALA A 373 5.19 -6.47 5.78
N MET A 374 6.35 -7.12 5.94
CA MET A 374 6.74 -8.25 5.12
C MET A 374 5.96 -9.54 5.41
N MET A 375 5.59 -9.78 6.67
CA MET A 375 4.82 -10.99 7.00
C MET A 375 3.33 -10.87 6.68
N GLY A 376 2.78 -9.67 6.79
CA GLY A 376 1.35 -9.45 6.72
C GLY A 376 0.63 -9.97 7.96
N TYR A 377 -0.67 -10.22 7.82
CA TYR A 377 -1.53 -10.69 8.90
C TYR A 377 -2.34 -11.88 8.45
N LEU A 378 -2.40 -12.92 9.28
CA LEU A 378 -3.37 -13.99 9.18
C LEU A 378 -4.67 -13.56 9.85
N HIS A 379 -5.72 -13.41 9.05
CA HIS A 379 -7.04 -13.03 9.55
C HIS A 379 -7.90 -14.22 9.91
N ARG A 380 -8.67 -14.06 10.99
CA ARG A 380 -9.76 -14.94 11.40
C ARG A 380 -10.95 -14.09 11.77
N VAL A 381 -12.14 -14.54 11.41
CA VAL A 381 -13.35 -13.72 11.56
C VAL A 381 -14.52 -14.55 12.06
N LYS A 382 -15.46 -13.89 12.76
CA LYS A 382 -16.69 -14.54 13.20
C LYS A 382 -17.82 -13.51 13.25
N PRO A 383 -18.98 -13.77 12.61
CA PRO A 383 -20.13 -12.91 12.79
C PRO A 383 -20.63 -13.00 14.24
N THR A 384 -21.00 -11.85 14.82
CA THR A 384 -21.63 -11.80 16.15
C THR A 384 -23.13 -12.15 16.04
N THR A 385 -23.86 -12.04 17.16
CA THR A 385 -25.32 -12.15 17.17
C THR A 385 -26.00 -11.11 16.30
N ASN A 386 -25.40 -9.93 16.15
CA ASN A 386 -25.76 -8.99 15.10
C ASN A 386 -24.97 -9.32 13.83
N HIS A 387 -25.64 -9.80 12.79
CA HIS A 387 -25.00 -10.26 11.55
C HIS A 387 -24.24 -9.16 10.77
N HIS A 388 -24.42 -7.88 11.12
CA HIS A 388 -23.62 -6.78 10.59
C HIS A 388 -22.33 -6.53 11.37
N ILE A 389 -22.18 -7.08 12.56
CA ILE A 389 -20.98 -6.92 13.37
C ILE A 389 -20.16 -8.20 13.30
N TRP A 390 -18.90 -8.08 12.91
CA TRP A 390 -17.95 -9.16 12.79
C TRP A 390 -16.81 -8.97 13.78
N GLN A 391 -16.51 -9.99 14.57
CA GLN A 391 -15.28 -10.05 15.33
C GLN A 391 -14.15 -10.44 14.39
N VAL A 392 -13.08 -9.67 14.40
CA VAL A 392 -11.87 -9.88 13.60
C VAL A 392 -10.70 -10.10 14.54
N GLN A 393 -9.89 -11.10 14.24
CA GLN A 393 -8.56 -11.29 14.80
C GLN A 393 -7.55 -11.28 13.66
N ALA A 394 -6.54 -10.43 13.77
CA ALA A 394 -5.43 -10.35 12.84
C ALA A 394 -4.12 -10.70 13.55
N CYS A 395 -3.55 -11.85 13.22
CA CYS A 395 -2.31 -12.35 13.81
C CYS A 395 -1.14 -11.99 12.88
N GLY A 396 -0.23 -11.14 13.33
CA GLY A 396 0.97 -10.74 12.59
C GLY A 396 2.26 -11.07 13.34
N TYR A 397 3.39 -10.53 12.86
CA TYR A 397 4.67 -10.66 13.53
C TYR A 397 4.67 -9.94 14.88
N GLN A 398 4.93 -10.68 15.97
CA GLN A 398 4.99 -10.18 17.36
C GLN A 398 3.73 -9.51 17.90
N THR A 399 2.68 -9.34 17.08
CA THR A 399 1.47 -8.62 17.46
C THR A 399 0.22 -9.32 16.99
N LEU A 400 -0.84 -9.20 17.77
CA LEU A 400 -2.19 -9.59 17.38
C LEU A 400 -3.13 -8.41 17.64
N ILE A 401 -4.02 -8.14 16.69
CA ILE A 401 -5.04 -7.10 16.80
C ILE A 401 -6.41 -7.80 16.76
N GLU A 402 -7.22 -7.56 17.78
CA GLU A 402 -8.62 -8.00 17.83
C GLU A 402 -9.53 -6.77 17.82
N TYR A 403 -10.62 -6.81 17.06
CA TYR A 403 -11.62 -5.76 17.06
C TYR A 403 -12.97 -6.28 16.56
N GLN A 404 -14.03 -5.55 16.84
CA GLN A 404 -15.32 -5.71 16.17
C GLN A 404 -15.46 -4.68 15.05
N TRP A 405 -16.00 -5.13 13.93
CA TRP A 405 -16.27 -4.28 12.78
C TRP A 405 -17.74 -4.39 12.37
N ASP A 406 -18.45 -3.28 12.48
CA ASP A 406 -19.77 -3.15 11.89
C ASP A 406 -19.62 -2.87 10.39
N ILE A 407 -19.89 -3.87 9.56
CA ILE A 407 -19.72 -3.76 8.10
C ILE A 407 -20.74 -2.81 7.45
N SER A 408 -21.85 -2.53 8.14
CA SER A 408 -22.89 -1.63 7.65
C SER A 408 -22.53 -0.18 7.92
N THR A 409 -21.97 0.14 9.08
CA THR A 409 -21.60 1.53 9.42
C THR A 409 -20.13 1.84 9.20
N GLY A 410 -19.30 0.80 9.11
CA GLY A 410 -17.83 0.86 9.11
C GLY A 410 -17.20 0.99 10.50
N LYS A 411 -18.00 1.18 11.55
CA LYS A 411 -17.53 1.44 12.92
C LYS A 411 -16.67 0.29 13.45
N ILE A 412 -15.57 0.65 14.11
CA ILE A 412 -14.68 -0.28 14.81
C ILE A 412 -14.86 -0.11 16.32
N THR A 413 -15.07 -1.20 17.04
CA THR A 413 -15.24 -1.25 18.50
C THR A 413 -14.43 -2.39 19.12
N ASP A 414 -14.35 -2.42 20.46
CA ASP A 414 -13.68 -3.48 21.22
C ASP A 414 -12.24 -3.79 20.75
N LEU A 415 -11.53 -2.74 20.32
CA LEU A 415 -10.16 -2.85 19.84
C LEU A 415 -9.25 -3.34 20.96
N LYS A 416 -8.42 -4.34 20.69
CA LYS A 416 -7.41 -4.88 21.59
C LYS A 416 -6.14 -5.14 20.83
N TYR A 417 -5.03 -4.76 21.42
CA TYR A 417 -3.69 -4.96 20.88
C TYR A 417 -2.89 -5.84 21.84
N TYR A 418 -2.34 -6.91 21.28
CA TYR A 418 -1.57 -7.90 22.00
C TYR A 418 -0.13 -7.93 21.49
N GLU A 419 0.78 -8.26 22.38
CA GLU A 419 2.21 -8.45 22.12
C GLU A 419 2.58 -9.91 22.40
N ARG A 420 3.42 -10.50 21.55
CA ARG A 420 3.94 -11.86 21.75
C ARG A 420 4.88 -11.90 22.96
N ILE A 421 4.77 -12.94 23.79
CA ILE A 421 5.55 -13.16 25.02
C ILE A 421 6.97 -13.60 24.69
#